data_AF-K0PTH2-F1
#
_entry.id   AF-K0PTH2-F1
#
_cell.length_a   1.000
_cell.length_b   1.000
_cell.length_c   1.000
_cell.angle_alpha   90.00
_cell.angle_beta   90.00
_cell.angle_gamma   90.00
#
_symmetry.space_group_name_H-M   'P 1'
#
loop_
_entity.id
_entity.type
_entity.pdbx_description
1 polymer ?
#
loop_
_entity_poly.entity_id
_entity_poly.type
_entity_poly.pdbx_seq_one_letter_code
_entity_poly.pdbx_strand_id
1 'polypeptide(L)'
;MTISTYSELKAAVADWMARSDISGNVADFITLAEARLNRLLGPVGTTANLTGIIGAQTLDISSLSVQEPQNLYVSEGVSDYFVVPRALGTYSTTTAQGRPTMWAIEGDTITFDRPMISAYAFRFVYLGRFALSDSAPTNEFLTNHPDLYLAAAMVWGCGYVKDQSGGVWKQMLDEFTAEVASDSARKKRSQLTVDPGLGSIGRYRYNSTVDSSL
;
A
#
# COMPACT_ATOMS: atom_id res chain seq x y z
N MET A 1 -17.57 -16.22 -7.21
CA MET A 1 -16.99 -15.22 -8.12
C MET A 1 -15.87 -14.54 -7.37
N THR A 2 -14.63 -14.62 -7.85
CA THR A 2 -13.49 -13.90 -7.26
C THR A 2 -13.37 -12.57 -7.97
N ILE A 3 -13.51 -11.45 -7.24
CA ILE A 3 -13.30 -10.12 -7.79
C ILE A 3 -11.82 -9.78 -7.55
N SER A 4 -11.04 -9.69 -8.62
CA SER A 4 -9.61 -9.44 -8.54
C SER A 4 -9.18 -8.19 -9.32
N THR A 5 -10.02 -7.70 -10.22
CA THR A 5 -9.74 -6.51 -11.05
C THR A 5 -10.88 -5.50 -11.02
N TYR A 6 -10.57 -4.25 -11.39
CA TYR A 6 -11.55 -3.16 -11.52
C TYR A 6 -12.68 -3.49 -12.50
N SER A 7 -12.37 -4.15 -13.62
CA SER A 7 -13.38 -4.56 -14.60
C SER A 7 -14.34 -5.61 -14.02
N GLU A 8 -13.81 -6.60 -13.30
CA GLU A 8 -14.62 -7.60 -12.61
C GLU A 8 -15.48 -6.99 -11.50
N LEU A 9 -14.96 -6.00 -10.77
CA LEU A 9 -15.73 -5.26 -9.77
C LEU A 9 -16.89 -4.50 -10.42
N LYS A 10 -16.64 -3.82 -11.55
CA LYS A 10 -17.70 -3.13 -12.32
C LYS A 10 -18.79 -4.09 -12.75
N ALA A 11 -18.41 -5.25 -13.29
CA ALA A 11 -19.35 -6.29 -13.70
C ALA A 11 -20.14 -6.84 -12.51
N ALA A 12 -19.47 -7.16 -11.40
CA ALA A 12 -20.11 -7.67 -10.19
C ALA A 12 -21.16 -6.68 -9.65
N VAL A 13 -20.84 -5.39 -9.54
CA VAL A 13 -21.81 -4.39 -9.07
C VAL A 13 -23.05 -4.33 -9.98
N ALA A 14 -22.87 -4.34 -11.31
CA ALA A 14 -23.99 -4.36 -12.25
C ALA A 14 -24.85 -5.64 -12.13
N ASP A 15 -24.20 -6.79 -11.96
CA ASP A 15 -24.85 -8.09 -11.80
C ASP A 15 -25.66 -8.15 -10.49
N TRP A 16 -25.09 -7.69 -9.38
CA TRP A 16 -25.75 -7.64 -8.07
C TRP A 16 -26.95 -6.69 -8.05
N MET A 17 -26.88 -5.59 -8.81
CA MET A 17 -28.02 -4.69 -9.00
C MET A 17 -29.05 -5.23 -10.00
N ALA A 18 -28.75 -6.33 -10.71
CA ALA A 18 -29.55 -6.91 -11.79
C ALA A 18 -29.93 -5.89 -12.87
N ARG A 19 -29.02 -4.94 -13.17
CA ARG A 19 -29.27 -3.80 -14.06
C ARG A 19 -28.08 -3.50 -14.95
N SER A 20 -28.31 -3.53 -16.26
CA SER A 20 -27.29 -3.22 -17.27
C SER A 20 -27.25 -1.74 -17.67
N ASP A 21 -28.31 -0.97 -17.39
CA ASP A 21 -28.46 0.44 -17.77
C ASP A 21 -27.61 1.41 -16.93
N ILE A 22 -27.08 0.95 -15.80
CA ILE A 22 -26.27 1.74 -14.85
C ILE A 22 -24.76 1.56 -15.04
N SER A 23 -24.32 0.76 -16.02
CA SER A 23 -22.91 0.38 -16.22
C SER A 23 -21.96 1.58 -16.34
N GLY A 24 -22.43 2.71 -16.91
CA GLY A 24 -21.66 3.96 -16.97
C GLY A 24 -21.47 4.66 -15.62
N ASN A 25 -22.42 4.48 -14.68
CA ASN A 25 -22.39 5.09 -13.36
C ASN A 25 -21.66 4.24 -12.31
N VAL A 26 -21.39 2.95 -12.59
CA VAL A 26 -20.68 2.07 -11.65
C VAL A 26 -19.29 2.60 -11.32
N ALA A 27 -18.59 3.19 -12.30
CA ALA A 27 -17.32 3.86 -12.07
C ALA A 27 -17.46 4.99 -11.03
N ASP A 28 -18.48 5.82 -11.14
CA ASP A 28 -18.77 6.90 -10.17
C ASP A 28 -19.06 6.33 -8.78
N PHE A 29 -19.81 5.23 -8.69
CA PHE A 29 -20.09 4.58 -7.40
C PHE A 29 -18.81 4.07 -6.74
N ILE A 30 -17.90 3.47 -7.50
CA ILE A 30 -16.62 2.99 -7.00
C ILE A 30 -15.75 4.18 -6.55
N THR A 31 -15.65 5.26 -7.33
CA THR A 31 -14.86 6.43 -6.91
C THR A 31 -15.39 7.09 -5.63
N LEU A 32 -16.72 7.21 -5.48
CA LEU A 32 -17.34 7.71 -4.25
C LEU A 32 -17.16 6.76 -3.06
N ALA A 33 -17.21 5.45 -3.31
CA ALA A 33 -16.92 4.41 -2.32
C ALA A 33 -15.48 4.53 -1.82
N GLU A 34 -14.51 4.60 -2.72
CA GLU A 34 -13.09 4.76 -2.40
C GLU A 34 -12.82 6.05 -1.63
N ALA A 35 -13.43 7.17 -2.04
CA ALA A 35 -13.31 8.43 -1.30
C ALA A 35 -13.82 8.31 0.15
N ARG A 36 -14.87 7.52 0.39
CA ARG A 36 -15.37 7.24 1.74
C ARG A 36 -14.43 6.31 2.51
N LEU A 37 -13.98 5.22 1.91
CA LEU A 37 -13.07 4.25 2.53
C LEU A 37 -11.74 4.91 2.92
N ASN A 38 -11.18 5.75 2.06
CA ASN A 38 -9.98 6.53 2.33
C ASN A 38 -10.11 7.43 3.57
N ARG A 39 -11.30 8.00 3.83
CA ARG A 39 -11.55 8.80 5.05
C ARG A 39 -11.71 7.94 6.30
N LEU A 40 -12.25 6.73 6.17
CA LEU A 40 -12.55 5.85 7.32
C LEU A 40 -11.32 5.06 7.78
N LEU A 41 -10.59 4.46 6.85
CA LEU A 41 -9.47 3.55 7.14
C LEU A 41 -8.12 4.27 7.10
N GLY A 42 -8.04 5.40 6.38
CA GLY A 42 -6.80 6.10 6.14
C GLY A 42 -5.78 5.30 5.31
N PRO A 43 -4.57 5.84 5.12
CA PRO A 43 -3.51 5.14 4.42
C PRO A 43 -3.06 3.87 5.14
N VAL A 44 -2.83 2.80 4.38
CA VAL A 44 -2.27 1.54 4.89
C VAL A 44 -0.91 1.28 4.25
N GLY A 45 0.04 0.87 5.08
CA GLY A 45 1.37 0.50 4.63
C GLY A 45 1.34 -0.78 3.82
N THR A 46 1.88 -0.71 2.61
CA THR A 46 2.02 -1.83 1.69
C THR A 46 3.41 -1.85 1.07
N THR A 47 3.72 -2.93 0.36
CA THR A 47 4.98 -3.12 -0.34
C THR A 47 4.71 -3.54 -1.78
N ALA A 48 5.35 -2.88 -2.74
CA ALA A 48 5.37 -3.28 -4.14
C ALA A 48 6.76 -3.75 -4.57
N ASN A 49 6.79 -4.76 -5.42
CA ASN A 49 8.00 -5.23 -6.06
C ASN A 49 8.08 -4.58 -7.44
N LEU A 50 9.17 -3.85 -7.70
CA LEU A 50 9.38 -3.08 -8.91
C LEU A 50 10.65 -3.56 -9.60
N THR A 51 10.70 -3.48 -10.92
CA THR A 51 11.86 -3.93 -11.70
C THR A 51 12.43 -2.76 -12.48
N GLY A 52 13.68 -2.42 -12.16
CA GLY A 52 14.46 -1.45 -12.90
C GLY A 52 15.09 -2.06 -14.14
N ILE A 53 15.23 -1.25 -15.18
CA ILE A 53 15.82 -1.64 -16.46
C ILE A 53 17.25 -1.10 -16.52
N ILE A 54 18.17 -1.88 -17.13
CA ILE A 54 19.55 -1.43 -17.37
C ILE A 54 19.56 -0.11 -18.15
N GLY A 55 20.41 0.83 -17.72
CA GLY A 55 20.55 2.16 -18.31
C GLY A 55 19.43 3.14 -17.95
N ALA A 56 18.34 2.71 -17.32
CA ALA A 56 17.31 3.63 -16.85
C ALA A 56 17.74 4.32 -15.54
N GLN A 57 17.36 5.58 -15.39
CA GLN A 57 17.52 6.38 -14.17
C GLN A 57 16.18 6.66 -13.48
N THR A 58 15.09 6.16 -14.05
CA THR A 58 13.73 6.33 -13.54
C THR A 58 13.04 4.98 -13.44
N LEU A 59 12.02 4.95 -12.60
CA LEU A 59 11.15 3.79 -12.43
C LEU A 59 9.71 4.26 -12.31
N ASP A 60 8.81 3.68 -13.10
CA ASP A 60 7.40 4.05 -13.13
C ASP A 60 6.64 3.40 -11.97
N ILE A 61 5.80 4.20 -11.31
CA ILE A 61 4.90 3.77 -10.23
C ILE A 61 3.45 4.18 -10.51
N SER A 62 3.10 4.57 -11.73
CA SER A 62 1.76 5.01 -12.13
C SER A 62 0.64 3.97 -11.91
N SER A 63 0.99 2.68 -11.87
CA SER A 63 0.06 1.60 -11.55
C SER A 63 -0.19 1.45 -10.04
N LEU A 64 0.60 2.13 -9.20
CA LEU A 64 0.48 2.07 -7.75
C LEU A 64 -0.30 3.28 -7.21
N SER A 65 -1.22 3.01 -6.30
CA SER A 65 -2.00 4.06 -5.62
C SER A 65 -1.23 4.66 -4.43
N VAL A 66 -0.09 5.30 -4.71
CA VAL A 66 0.81 5.85 -3.69
C VAL A 66 0.22 7.13 -3.07
N GLN A 67 0.18 7.18 -1.74
CA GLN A 67 -0.15 8.40 -1.00
C GLN A 67 1.09 9.01 -0.36
N GLU A 68 1.87 8.19 0.37
CA GLU A 68 3.13 8.64 0.95
C GLU A 68 4.23 7.60 0.71
N PRO A 69 5.32 7.97 0.02
CA PRO A 69 6.47 7.10 -0.17
C PRO A 69 7.24 6.95 1.16
N GLN A 70 7.62 5.73 1.56
CA GLN A 70 8.31 5.48 2.83
C GLN A 70 9.77 5.09 2.61
N ASN A 71 10.00 3.86 2.15
CA ASN A 71 11.35 3.30 2.00
C ASN A 71 11.48 2.57 0.66
N LEU A 72 12.70 2.56 0.14
CA LEU A 72 13.04 1.82 -1.07
C LEU A 72 14.29 0.97 -0.80
N TYR A 73 14.24 -0.28 -1.24
CA TYR A 73 15.37 -1.20 -1.15
C TYR A 73 15.70 -1.75 -2.53
N VAL A 74 16.98 -1.94 -2.82
CA VAL A 74 17.48 -2.71 -3.96
C VAL A 74 17.76 -4.12 -3.47
N SER A 75 17.12 -5.12 -4.09
CA SER A 75 17.33 -6.53 -3.78
C SER A 75 18.33 -7.14 -4.76
N GLU A 76 19.42 -7.70 -4.22
CA GLU A 76 20.44 -8.42 -4.98
C GLU A 76 20.69 -9.79 -4.32
N GLY A 77 20.19 -10.84 -4.95
CA GLY A 77 20.28 -12.20 -4.40
C GLY A 77 19.53 -12.30 -3.08
N VAL A 78 20.27 -12.43 -1.98
CA VAL A 78 19.74 -12.61 -0.61
C VAL A 78 19.82 -11.30 0.21
N SER A 79 20.42 -10.24 -0.33
CA SER A 79 20.65 -8.98 0.40
C SER A 79 19.76 -7.85 -0.13
N ASP A 80 19.17 -7.10 0.81
CA ASP A 80 18.44 -5.86 0.54
C ASP A 80 19.30 -4.66 0.96
N TYR A 81 19.54 -3.75 0.02
CA TYR A 81 20.27 -2.51 0.25
C TYR A 81 19.30 -1.33 0.32
N PHE A 82 19.33 -0.60 1.44
CA PHE A 82 18.51 0.60 1.60
C PHE A 82 18.97 1.72 0.66
N VAL A 83 18.03 2.29 -0.08
CA VAL A 83 18.25 3.46 -0.95
C VAL A 83 17.77 4.71 -0.21
N VAL A 84 18.62 5.72 -0.11
CA VAL A 84 18.37 6.89 0.74
C VAL A 84 17.33 7.81 0.08
N PRO A 85 16.18 8.09 0.73
CA PRO A 85 15.23 9.05 0.20
C PRO A 85 15.79 10.47 0.28
N ARG A 86 15.57 11.25 -0.78
CA ARG A 86 15.93 12.66 -0.89
C ARG A 86 14.76 13.45 -1.44
N ALA A 87 14.71 14.74 -1.12
CA ALA A 87 13.77 15.63 -1.78
C ALA A 87 14.22 15.84 -3.24
N LEU A 88 13.26 15.99 -4.14
CA LEU A 88 13.54 16.22 -5.56
C LEU A 88 14.48 17.43 -5.73
N GLY A 89 15.55 17.25 -6.51
CA GLY A 89 16.54 18.30 -6.75
C GLY A 89 17.56 18.55 -5.62
N THR A 90 17.53 17.80 -4.52
CA THR A 90 18.48 17.99 -3.40
C THR A 90 19.73 17.09 -3.44
N TYR A 91 19.84 16.23 -4.46
CA TYR A 91 20.97 15.32 -4.64
C TYR A 91 21.57 15.47 -6.03
N SER A 92 22.87 15.20 -6.14
CA SER A 92 23.58 15.23 -7.41
C SER A 92 23.23 13.99 -8.24
N THR A 93 22.97 14.20 -9.53
CA THR A 93 22.85 13.12 -10.50
C THR A 93 24.15 12.91 -11.26
N THR A 94 24.38 11.71 -11.77
CA THR A 94 25.57 11.35 -12.56
C THR A 94 25.16 10.47 -13.73
N THR A 95 25.85 10.57 -14.86
CA THR A 95 25.58 9.75 -16.07
C THR A 95 26.31 8.41 -16.06
N ALA A 96 27.29 8.24 -15.18
CA ALA A 96 27.98 6.99 -14.94
C ALA A 96 27.02 5.93 -14.39
N GLN A 97 27.01 4.77 -15.01
CA GLN A 97 26.15 3.67 -14.59
C GLN A 97 26.63 3.08 -13.26
N GLY A 98 25.69 2.69 -12.41
CA GLY A 98 26.00 2.00 -11.17
C GLY A 98 24.73 1.52 -10.47
N ARG A 99 24.87 1.07 -9.23
CA ARG A 99 23.72 0.80 -8.38
C ARG A 99 23.18 2.11 -7.81
N PRO A 100 21.87 2.40 -7.93
CA PRO A 100 21.27 3.57 -7.30
C PRO A 100 21.47 3.57 -5.78
N THR A 101 21.77 4.75 -5.23
CA THR A 101 22.01 4.95 -3.80
C THR A 101 21.06 5.98 -3.20
N MET A 102 20.54 6.88 -4.03
CA MET A 102 19.56 7.88 -3.62
C MET A 102 18.38 7.86 -4.59
N TRP A 103 17.21 8.19 -4.06
CA TRP A 103 15.99 8.29 -4.85
C TRP A 103 15.13 9.46 -4.39
N ALA A 104 14.31 9.97 -5.31
CA ALA A 104 13.23 10.90 -5.02
C ALA A 104 11.98 10.52 -5.82
N ILE A 105 10.84 11.06 -5.41
CA ILE A 105 9.59 10.99 -6.17
C ILE A 105 9.47 12.24 -7.04
N GLU A 106 9.20 12.03 -8.32
CA GLU A 106 8.76 13.04 -9.28
C GLU A 106 7.44 12.59 -9.91
N GLY A 107 6.32 13.13 -9.42
CA GLY A 107 4.98 12.69 -9.84
C GLY A 107 4.78 11.19 -9.59
N ASP A 108 4.47 10.45 -10.66
CA ASP A 108 4.28 8.99 -10.64
C ASP A 108 5.56 8.23 -11.03
N THR A 109 6.73 8.85 -10.85
CA THR A 109 8.02 8.21 -11.13
C THR A 109 8.98 8.35 -9.97
N ILE A 110 9.77 7.30 -9.75
CA ILE A 110 10.94 7.31 -8.88
C ILE A 110 12.14 7.71 -9.73
N THR A 111 12.86 8.75 -9.33
CA THR A 111 14.09 9.20 -9.98
C THR A 111 15.29 8.83 -9.12
N PHE A 112 16.38 8.40 -9.76
CA PHE A 112 17.60 7.95 -9.08
C PHE A 112 18.77 8.92 -9.27
N ASP A 113 19.81 8.78 -8.43
CA ASP A 113 21.08 9.53 -8.58
C ASP A 113 21.86 9.14 -9.83
N ARG A 114 21.68 7.92 -10.35
CA ARG A 114 22.42 7.43 -11.51
C ARG A 114 21.65 6.39 -12.33
N PRO A 115 22.00 6.22 -13.61
CA PRO A 115 21.52 5.10 -14.42
C PRO A 115 21.96 3.75 -13.86
N MET A 116 21.07 2.76 -13.95
CA MET A 116 21.33 1.42 -13.46
C MET A 116 22.34 0.67 -14.35
N ILE A 117 23.38 0.06 -13.77
CA ILE A 117 24.36 -0.77 -14.51
C ILE A 117 23.83 -2.17 -14.88
N SER A 118 22.77 -2.62 -14.20
CA SER A 118 22.09 -3.88 -14.45
C SER A 118 20.58 -3.71 -14.19
N ALA A 119 19.78 -4.70 -14.55
CA ALA A 119 18.40 -4.76 -14.06
C ALA A 119 18.42 -5.04 -12.55
N TYR A 120 17.69 -4.24 -11.79
CA TYR A 120 17.59 -4.35 -10.32
C TYR A 120 16.15 -4.61 -9.91
N ALA A 121 15.97 -5.53 -8.96
CA ALA A 121 14.70 -5.68 -8.26
C ALA A 121 14.66 -4.66 -7.12
N PHE A 122 13.52 -3.99 -6.96
CA PHE A 122 13.28 -3.04 -5.91
C PHE A 122 12.11 -3.46 -5.06
N ARG A 123 12.25 -3.31 -3.75
CA ARG A 123 11.17 -3.44 -2.78
C ARG A 123 10.79 -2.04 -2.30
N PHE A 124 9.64 -1.57 -2.75
CA PHE A 124 9.13 -0.24 -2.45
C PHE A 124 8.06 -0.31 -1.37
N VAL A 125 8.34 0.31 -0.22
CA VAL A 125 7.41 0.42 0.90
C VAL A 125 6.76 1.79 0.83
N TYR A 126 5.44 1.83 0.85
CA TYR A 126 4.67 3.07 0.79
C TYR A 126 3.34 2.95 1.53
N LEU A 127 2.77 4.09 1.87
CA LEU A 127 1.39 4.18 2.31
C LEU A 127 0.50 4.31 1.07
N GLY A 128 -0.33 3.30 0.84
CA GLY A 128 -1.27 3.26 -0.26
C GLY A 128 -2.64 3.81 0.12
N ARG A 129 -3.42 4.17 -0.90
CA ARG A 129 -4.83 4.55 -0.79
C ARG A 129 -5.73 3.59 -1.59
N PHE A 130 -7.03 3.63 -1.31
CA PHE A 130 -8.05 3.02 -2.16
C PHE A 130 -8.19 3.89 -3.42
N ALA A 131 -7.67 3.42 -4.53
CA ALA A 131 -7.88 4.00 -5.85
C ALA A 131 -7.76 2.88 -6.89
N LEU A 132 -8.82 2.70 -7.67
CA LEU A 132 -8.88 1.78 -8.80
C LEU A 132 -9.20 2.57 -10.06
N SER A 133 -8.56 2.18 -11.16
CA SER A 133 -8.82 2.77 -12.47
C SER A 133 -8.57 1.72 -13.55
N ASP A 134 -8.91 2.04 -14.79
CA ASP A 134 -8.55 1.16 -15.91
C ASP A 134 -7.02 1.11 -16.14
N SER A 135 -6.26 2.12 -15.67
CA SER A 135 -4.78 2.13 -15.70
C SER A 135 -4.12 1.45 -14.48
N ALA A 136 -4.84 1.36 -13.36
CA ALA A 136 -4.44 0.67 -12.14
C ALA A 136 -5.59 -0.26 -11.69
N PRO A 137 -5.80 -1.40 -12.39
CA PRO A 137 -6.98 -2.23 -12.20
C PRO A 137 -6.92 -3.10 -10.94
N THR A 138 -5.78 -3.16 -10.25
CA THR A 138 -5.56 -4.01 -9.07
C THR A 138 -4.96 -3.19 -7.94
N ASN A 139 -5.32 -3.57 -6.71
CA ASN A 139 -4.77 -3.00 -5.49
C ASN A 139 -4.82 -4.08 -4.40
N GLU A 140 -3.88 -4.05 -3.47
CA GLU A 140 -3.81 -4.97 -2.33
C GLU A 140 -5.11 -5.02 -1.52
N PHE A 141 -5.82 -3.89 -1.44
CA PHE A 141 -7.12 -3.84 -0.78
C PHE A 141 -8.20 -4.62 -1.52
N LEU A 142 -8.22 -4.59 -2.85
CA LEU A 142 -9.16 -5.35 -3.65
C LEU A 142 -8.83 -6.85 -3.58
N THR A 143 -7.54 -7.19 -3.57
CA THR A 143 -7.08 -8.57 -3.45
C THR A 143 -7.42 -9.19 -2.10
N ASN A 144 -7.26 -8.43 -1.00
CA ASN A 144 -7.50 -8.93 0.35
C ASN A 144 -8.96 -8.79 0.81
N HIS A 145 -9.65 -7.75 0.37
CA HIS A 145 -11.01 -7.40 0.81
C HIS A 145 -11.92 -6.98 -0.38
N PRO A 146 -12.24 -7.90 -1.31
CA PRO A 146 -13.11 -7.61 -2.46
C PRO A 146 -14.56 -7.30 -2.04
N ASP A 147 -15.00 -7.88 -0.93
CA ASP A 147 -16.30 -7.68 -0.29
C ASP A 147 -16.51 -6.24 0.21
N LEU A 148 -15.47 -5.63 0.79
CA LEU A 148 -15.48 -4.23 1.23
C LEU A 148 -15.77 -3.28 0.05
N TYR A 149 -15.10 -3.52 -1.08
CA TYR A 149 -15.27 -2.74 -2.31
C TYR A 149 -16.69 -2.89 -2.87
N LEU A 150 -17.19 -4.12 -2.94
CA LEU A 150 -18.54 -4.40 -3.41
C LEU A 150 -19.60 -3.73 -2.53
N ALA A 151 -19.53 -3.92 -1.22
CA ALA A 151 -20.49 -3.32 -0.28
C ALA A 151 -20.49 -1.79 -0.34
N ALA A 152 -19.30 -1.17 -0.40
CA ALA A 152 -19.18 0.28 -0.49
C ALA A 152 -19.76 0.83 -1.80
N ALA A 153 -19.53 0.17 -2.94
CA ALA A 153 -20.11 0.56 -4.22
C ALA A 153 -21.64 0.39 -4.23
N MET A 154 -22.15 -0.70 -3.65
CA MET A 154 -23.59 -0.97 -3.57
C MET A 154 -24.36 0.07 -2.74
N VAL A 155 -23.76 0.64 -1.68
CA VAL A 155 -24.40 1.72 -0.92
C VAL A 155 -24.72 2.93 -1.81
N TRP A 156 -23.78 3.32 -2.67
CA TRP A 156 -23.99 4.43 -3.62
C TRP A 156 -24.94 4.02 -4.75
N GLY A 157 -24.82 2.79 -5.26
CA GLY A 157 -25.71 2.24 -6.27
C GLY A 157 -27.17 2.23 -5.82
N CYS A 158 -27.47 1.66 -4.64
CA CYS A 158 -28.80 1.66 -4.04
C CYS A 158 -29.33 3.09 -3.82
N GLY A 159 -28.47 4.02 -3.38
CA GLY A 159 -28.83 5.43 -3.24
C GLY A 159 -29.24 6.08 -4.58
N TYR A 160 -28.50 5.77 -5.65
CA TYR A 160 -28.79 6.28 -7.00
C TYR A 160 -30.12 5.74 -7.55
N VAL A 161 -30.35 4.44 -7.43
CA VAL A 161 -31.60 3.81 -7.92
C VAL A 161 -32.78 3.95 -6.96
N LYS A 162 -32.56 4.57 -5.78
CA LYS A 162 -33.55 4.72 -4.70
C LYS A 162 -34.08 3.37 -4.19
N ASP A 163 -33.21 2.36 -4.16
CA ASP A 163 -33.53 1.06 -3.60
C ASP A 163 -33.44 1.09 -2.06
N GLN A 164 -34.42 0.47 -1.41
CA GLN A 164 -34.54 0.40 0.04
C GLN A 164 -33.47 -0.53 0.66
N SER A 165 -32.87 -1.41 -0.14
CA SER A 165 -31.80 -2.33 0.28
C SER A 165 -30.50 -1.62 0.70
N GLY A 166 -30.35 -0.31 0.45
CA GLY A 166 -29.14 0.45 0.79
C GLY A 166 -28.79 0.43 2.29
N GLY A 167 -29.78 0.26 3.17
CA GLY A 167 -29.56 0.09 4.60
C GLY A 167 -28.80 -1.19 4.96
N VAL A 168 -29.09 -2.30 4.26
CA VAL A 168 -28.43 -3.60 4.47
C VAL A 168 -26.97 -3.52 4.04
N TRP A 169 -26.70 -2.95 2.86
CA TRP A 169 -25.34 -2.75 2.36
C TRP A 169 -24.51 -1.83 3.24
N LYS A 170 -25.12 -0.80 3.82
CA LYS A 170 -24.46 0.06 4.79
C LYS A 170 -24.07 -0.71 6.05
N GLN A 171 -24.95 -1.56 6.56
CA GLN A 171 -24.66 -2.38 7.75
C GLN A 171 -23.49 -3.34 7.48
N MET A 172 -23.47 -4.01 6.32
CA MET A 172 -22.34 -4.86 5.90
C MET A 172 -21.04 -4.05 5.77
N LEU A 173 -21.11 -2.86 5.16
CA LEU A 173 -19.95 -1.97 5.04
C LEU A 173 -19.40 -1.56 6.41
N ASP A 174 -20.26 -1.21 7.36
CA ASP A 174 -19.86 -0.83 8.71
C ASP A 174 -19.17 -2.01 9.45
N GLU A 175 -19.64 -3.25 9.22
CA GLU A 175 -19.00 -4.46 9.76
C GLU A 175 -17.62 -4.73 9.13
N PHE A 176 -17.53 -4.74 7.80
CA PHE A 176 -16.27 -5.00 7.09
C PHE A 176 -15.22 -3.92 7.36
N THR A 177 -15.64 -2.64 7.44
CA THR A 177 -14.71 -1.56 7.80
C THR A 177 -14.16 -1.71 9.22
N ALA A 178 -14.98 -2.16 10.18
CA ALA A 178 -14.53 -2.42 11.54
C ALA A 178 -13.51 -3.57 11.59
N GLU A 179 -13.75 -4.64 10.83
CA GLU A 179 -12.81 -5.76 10.71
C GLU A 179 -11.45 -5.31 10.15
N VAL A 180 -11.46 -4.62 9.00
CA VAL A 180 -10.24 -4.14 8.32
C VAL A 180 -9.47 -3.13 9.19
N ALA A 181 -10.19 -2.24 9.88
CA ALA A 181 -9.58 -1.31 10.82
C ALA A 181 -8.91 -2.05 11.98
N SER A 182 -9.54 -3.11 12.50
CA SER A 182 -8.99 -3.91 13.59
C SER A 182 -7.73 -4.68 13.18
N ASP A 183 -7.71 -5.26 11.97
CA ASP A 183 -6.54 -5.96 11.43
C ASP A 183 -5.38 -5.00 11.18
N SER A 184 -5.67 -3.85 10.58
CA SER A 184 -4.69 -2.77 10.39
C SER A 184 -4.10 -2.29 11.71
N ALA A 185 -4.92 -2.13 12.76
CA ALA A 185 -4.46 -1.76 14.09
C ALA A 185 -3.64 -2.85 14.79
N ARG A 186 -3.92 -4.14 14.52
CA ARG A 186 -3.10 -5.27 15.01
C ARG A 186 -1.74 -5.29 14.33
N LYS A 187 -1.69 -5.12 13.01
CA LYS A 187 -0.45 -5.04 12.22
C LYS A 187 0.46 -3.90 12.71
N LYS A 188 -0.10 -2.70 12.90
CA LYS A 188 0.63 -1.54 13.44
C LYS A 188 1.19 -1.80 14.84
N ARG A 189 0.41 -2.41 15.74
CA ARG A 189 0.86 -2.75 17.10
C ARG A 189 1.96 -3.81 17.12
N SER A 190 1.89 -4.81 16.24
CA SER A 190 2.92 -5.83 16.11
C SER A 190 4.27 -5.25 15.65
N GLN A 191 4.24 -4.17 14.86
CA GLN A 191 5.44 -3.48 14.37
C GLN A 191 6.11 -2.58 15.42
N LEU A 192 5.45 -2.31 16.56
CA LEU A 192 6.04 -1.54 17.66
C LEU A 192 7.03 -2.44 18.42
N THR A 193 8.30 -2.37 18.02
CA THR A 193 9.41 -2.98 18.77
C THR A 193 9.58 -2.24 20.09
N VAL A 194 9.62 -2.98 21.22
CA VAL A 194 9.99 -2.41 22.52
C VAL A 194 11.44 -1.92 22.44
N ASP A 195 11.69 -0.70 22.91
CA ASP A 195 13.05 -0.13 22.99
C ASP A 195 14.02 -1.15 23.63
N PRO A 196 15.12 -1.52 22.95
CA PRO A 196 16.13 -2.42 23.49
C PRO A 196 16.66 -1.99 24.87
N GLY A 197 16.67 -0.68 25.17
CA GLY A 197 17.05 -0.13 26.47
C GLY A 197 16.11 -0.56 27.60
N LEU A 198 14.80 -0.59 27.35
CA LEU A 198 13.77 -1.03 28.30
C LEU A 198 13.76 -2.56 28.51
N GLY A 199 14.21 -3.33 27.51
CA GLY A 199 14.41 -4.78 27.63
C GLY A 199 15.61 -5.19 28.49
N SER A 200 16.52 -4.24 28.78
CA SER A 200 17.76 -4.48 29.54
C SER A 200 17.65 -4.13 31.03
N ILE A 201 16.63 -3.35 31.42
CA ILE A 201 16.38 -2.93 32.80
C ILE A 201 16.01 -4.17 33.63
N GLY A 202 16.95 -4.66 34.43
CA GLY A 202 16.79 -5.83 35.31
C GLY A 202 17.73 -7.01 35.04
N ARG A 203 18.58 -6.95 33.99
CA ARG A 203 19.57 -8.02 33.68
C ARG A 203 21.01 -7.70 34.07
N TYR A 204 21.25 -6.74 34.97
CA TYR A 204 22.57 -6.57 35.57
C TYR A 204 22.81 -7.66 36.63
N ARG A 205 23.47 -8.75 36.21
CA ARG A 205 24.06 -9.72 37.15
C ARG A 205 25.22 -9.02 37.86
N TYR A 206 25.04 -8.70 39.14
CA TYR A 206 26.15 -8.33 40.02
C TYR A 206 27.02 -9.57 40.22
N ASN A 207 28.14 -9.65 39.50
CA ASN A 207 29.18 -10.63 39.81
C ASN A 207 29.96 -10.09 41.01
N SER A 208 29.66 -10.60 42.21
CA SER A 208 30.53 -10.40 43.37
C SER A 208 31.63 -11.46 43.32
N THR A 209 32.78 -11.09 42.76
CA THR A 209 34.02 -11.84 42.97
C THR A 209 34.41 -11.72 44.42
N VAL A 210 34.23 -12.80 45.19
CA VAL A 210 34.83 -12.92 46.52
C VAL A 210 36.28 -13.34 46.30
N ASP A 211 37.19 -12.42 46.53
CA ASP A 211 38.63 -12.66 46.46
C ASP A 211 39.01 -13.46 47.72
N SER A 212 39.20 -14.78 47.59
CA SER A 212 39.68 -15.62 48.69
C SER A 212 41.19 -15.80 48.58
N SER A 213 41.92 -14.88 49.19
CA SER A 213 43.34 -15.03 49.52
C SER A 213 43.51 -15.92 50.75
N LEU A 214 44.06 -17.13 50.58
CA LEU A 214 44.90 -17.86 51.55
C LEU A 214 45.83 -18.81 50.80
#